data_AF-A0A8J6JLL7-F1
#
_entry.id   AF-A0A8J6JLL7-F1
#
_cell.length_a   1.000
_cell.length_b   1.000
_cell.length_c   1.000
_cell.angle_alpha   90.00
_cell.angle_beta   90.00
_cell.angle_gamma   90.00
#
_symmetry.space_group_name_H-M   'P 1'
#
loop_
_entity.id
_entity.type
_entity.pdbx_description
1 polymer ?
#
loop_
_entity_poly.entity_id
_entity_poly.type
_entity_poly.pdbx_seq_one_letter_code
_entity_poly.pdbx_strand_id
1 'polypeptide(L)'
;MATAPRPQHTPVLHSIEKAEPFPTAEAAWFWTMSALIARQDGARIVAGRGTVIRPCEPDDVVKALDRLYRQRRIDLNHGRVLRRWGERGVSPNPGFATERADATLWREAMNRLEWPLRIKGIVDGGPLGTVSRLRP
;
A
#
# COMPACT_ATOMS: atom_id res chain seq x y z
N MET A 1 39.72 2.93 -12.39
CA MET A 1 38.77 3.24 -11.31
C MET A 1 37.47 2.50 -11.61
N ALA A 2 37.19 1.40 -10.90
CA ALA A 2 36.03 0.55 -11.15
C ALA A 2 34.83 1.00 -10.30
N THR A 3 33.75 1.39 -10.95
CA THR A 3 32.46 1.74 -10.33
C THR A 3 31.87 0.48 -9.69
N ALA A 4 31.72 0.48 -8.36
CA ALA A 4 31.07 -0.63 -7.65
C ALA A 4 29.62 -0.80 -8.15
N PRO A 5 29.17 -2.02 -8.46
CA PRO A 5 27.78 -2.26 -8.80
C PRO A 5 26.89 -1.91 -7.60
N ARG A 6 25.91 -1.02 -7.80
CA ARG A 6 24.87 -0.73 -6.82
C ARG A 6 24.20 -2.06 -6.40
N PRO A 7 23.96 -2.30 -5.11
CA PRO A 7 23.31 -3.52 -4.65
C PRO A 7 21.95 -3.64 -5.36
N GLN A 8 21.86 -4.62 -6.24
CA GLN A 8 20.63 -4.96 -6.92
C GLN A 8 19.73 -5.63 -5.88
N HIS A 9 18.70 -4.90 -5.44
CA HIS A 9 17.76 -5.37 -4.43
C HIS A 9 16.98 -6.55 -5.01
N THR A 10 17.48 -7.76 -4.76
CA THR A 10 16.80 -9.01 -5.14
C THR A 10 15.62 -9.15 -4.20
N PRO A 11 14.36 -9.14 -4.67
CA PRO A 11 13.22 -9.32 -3.79
C PRO A 11 13.27 -10.75 -3.27
N VAL A 12 13.67 -10.92 -2.02
CA VAL A 12 13.45 -12.18 -1.29
C VAL A 12 11.96 -12.23 -1.04
N LEU A 13 11.23 -12.95 -1.89
CA LEU A 13 9.86 -13.35 -1.61
C LEU A 13 9.91 -14.30 -0.41
N HIS A 14 9.94 -13.76 0.80
CA HIS A 14 9.87 -14.54 2.02
C HIS A 14 8.61 -15.40 1.96
N SER A 15 8.79 -16.71 2.14
CA SER A 15 7.81 -17.77 1.90
C SER A 15 6.37 -17.33 2.14
N ILE A 16 5.61 -17.29 1.04
CA ILE A 16 4.17 -16.98 0.95
C ILE A 16 3.32 -17.82 1.95
N GLU A 17 3.88 -18.90 2.50
CA GLU A 17 3.21 -19.87 3.38
C GLU A 17 3.02 -19.44 4.85
N LYS A 18 3.69 -18.39 5.35
CA LYS A 18 3.55 -17.93 6.76
C LYS A 18 3.01 -16.51 6.91
N ALA A 19 2.62 -15.91 5.81
CA ALA A 19 2.43 -14.49 5.74
C ALA A 19 0.95 -14.15 5.70
N GLU A 20 0.44 -13.46 6.72
CA GLU A 20 -0.96 -13.06 6.76
C GLU A 20 -1.23 -11.99 5.68
N PRO A 21 -2.06 -12.29 4.66
CA PRO A 21 -2.41 -11.30 3.66
C PRO A 21 -3.22 -10.18 4.31
N PHE A 22 -3.08 -8.97 3.78
CA PHE A 22 -3.87 -7.84 4.24
C PHE A 22 -5.35 -8.02 3.85
N PRO A 23 -6.30 -7.61 4.71
CA PRO A 23 -7.71 -7.72 4.40
C PRO A 23 -8.14 -6.79 3.24
N THR A 24 -7.42 -5.67 3.03
CA THR A 24 -7.71 -4.69 1.99
C THR A 24 -6.44 -4.03 1.46
N ALA A 25 -6.51 -3.46 0.25
CA ALA A 25 -5.44 -2.63 -0.31
C ALA A 25 -5.15 -1.40 0.54
N GLU A 26 -6.17 -0.82 1.19
CA GLU A 26 -6.03 0.31 2.11
C GLU A 26 -5.16 -0.05 3.32
N ALA A 27 -5.40 -1.21 3.94
CA ALA A 27 -4.59 -1.66 5.07
C ALA A 27 -3.12 -1.86 4.67
N ALA A 28 -2.87 -2.42 3.48
CA ALA A 28 -1.51 -2.57 2.94
C ALA A 28 -0.85 -1.21 2.68
N TRP A 29 -1.61 -0.23 2.16
CA TRP A 29 -1.11 1.11 1.91
C TRP A 29 -0.79 1.87 3.20
N PHE A 30 -1.67 1.85 4.19
CA PHE A 30 -1.41 2.51 5.48
C PHE A 30 -0.19 1.91 6.18
N TRP A 31 -0.04 0.58 6.15
CA TRP A 31 1.16 -0.07 6.66
C TRP A 31 2.42 0.38 5.92
N THR A 32 2.35 0.48 4.59
CA THR A 32 3.45 0.97 3.75
C THR A 32 3.84 2.40 4.12
N MET A 33 2.85 3.29 4.31
CA MET A 33 3.09 4.69 4.65
C MET A 33 3.70 4.85 6.04
N SER A 34 3.21 4.10 7.04
CA SER A 34 3.81 4.05 8.37
C SER A 34 5.27 3.57 8.31
N ALA A 35 5.58 2.56 7.50
CA ALA A 35 6.94 2.09 7.30
C ALA A 35 7.84 3.13 6.60
N LEU A 36 7.31 3.86 5.61
CA LEU A 36 8.04 4.92 4.91
C LEU A 36 8.31 6.14 5.81
N ILE A 37 7.33 6.55 6.62
CA ILE A 37 7.49 7.64 7.60
C ILE A 37 8.54 7.24 8.64
N ALA A 38 8.45 6.03 9.20
CA ALA A 38 9.44 5.52 10.15
C ALA A 38 10.86 5.48 9.57
N ARG A 39 11.01 5.17 8.28
CA ARG A 39 12.29 5.24 7.55
C ARG A 39 12.78 6.68 7.35
N GLN A 40 11.88 7.61 7.07
CA GLN A 40 12.20 9.01 6.76
C GLN A 40 12.55 9.82 8.01
N ASP A 41 11.93 9.52 9.15
CA ASP A 41 12.20 10.14 10.46
C ASP A 41 13.57 9.77 11.06
N GLY A 42 14.42 9.04 10.32
CA GLY A 42 15.79 8.72 10.73
C GLY A 42 15.87 7.79 11.95
N ALA A 43 14.72 7.29 12.43
CA ALA A 43 14.69 6.32 13.49
C ALA A 43 15.38 5.06 12.97
N ARG A 44 16.46 4.68 13.65
CA ARG A 44 16.92 3.30 13.74
C ARG A 44 15.76 2.43 14.27
N ILE A 45 14.75 2.18 13.46
CA ILE A 45 13.82 1.09 13.73
C ILE A 45 14.56 -0.15 13.29
N VAL A 46 15.18 -0.76 14.30
CA VAL A 46 15.61 -2.15 14.35
C VAL A 46 14.59 -2.99 13.58
N ALA A 47 15.01 -3.49 12.41
CA ALA A 47 14.36 -4.61 11.76
C ALA A 47 14.18 -5.71 12.82
N GLY A 48 12.94 -5.97 13.27
CA GLY A 48 12.69 -7.06 14.22
C GLY A 48 11.70 -6.86 15.36
N ARG A 49 10.91 -5.78 15.44
CA ARG A 49 9.80 -5.67 16.43
C ARG A 49 8.37 -5.61 15.85
N GLY A 50 8.21 -6.00 14.59
CA GLY A 50 6.92 -6.45 14.08
C GLY A 50 6.92 -7.97 14.02
N THR A 51 6.26 -8.62 14.97
CA THR A 51 6.13 -10.09 15.16
C THR A 51 5.33 -10.78 14.03
N VAL A 52 5.30 -10.21 12.82
CA VAL A 52 4.50 -10.71 11.70
C VAL A 52 5.37 -10.73 10.47
N ILE A 53 5.75 -11.94 10.04
CA ILE A 53 6.35 -12.20 8.72
C ILE A 53 5.28 -11.77 7.70
N ARG A 54 5.44 -10.61 7.07
CA ARG A 54 4.50 -10.15 6.02
C ARG A 54 5.04 -10.55 4.64
N PRO A 55 4.17 -10.90 3.68
CA PRO A 55 4.61 -11.46 2.39
C PRO A 55 5.25 -10.42 1.46
N CYS A 56 5.24 -9.14 1.85
CA CYS A 56 5.70 -8.04 1.03
C CYS A 56 6.51 -7.03 1.82
N GLU A 57 7.54 -6.51 1.17
CA GLU A 57 8.23 -5.30 1.63
C GLU A 57 7.38 -4.06 1.31
N PRO A 58 7.48 -2.97 2.08
CA PRO A 58 6.77 -1.73 1.79
C PRO A 58 7.13 -1.19 0.38
N ASP A 59 8.37 -1.43 -0.05
CA ASP A 59 8.84 -1.09 -1.40
C ASP A 59 8.08 -1.85 -2.51
N ASP A 60 7.50 -3.03 -2.25
CA ASP A 60 6.74 -3.80 -3.26
C ASP A 60 5.35 -3.23 -3.55
N VAL A 61 4.72 -2.62 -2.54
CA VAL A 61 3.46 -1.89 -2.67
C VAL A 61 3.71 -0.58 -3.43
N VAL A 62 4.80 0.13 -3.10
CA VAL A 62 5.24 1.33 -3.84
C VAL A 62 5.55 1.00 -5.30
N LYS A 63 6.26 -0.10 -5.58
CA LYS A 63 6.53 -0.56 -6.95
C LYS A 63 5.26 -0.93 -7.70
N ALA A 64 4.27 -1.54 -7.03
CA ALA A 64 2.97 -1.83 -7.65
C ALA A 64 2.25 -0.54 -8.05
N LEU A 65 2.29 0.47 -7.18
CA LEU A 65 1.75 1.80 -7.47
C LEU A 65 2.51 2.49 -8.61
N ASP A 66 3.84 2.50 -8.59
CA ASP A 66 4.68 3.09 -9.65
C ASP A 66 4.39 2.44 -11.01
N ARG A 67 4.17 1.12 -11.03
CA ARG A 67 3.77 0.41 -12.26
C ARG A 67 2.42 0.92 -12.78
N LEU A 68 1.42 1.13 -11.93
CA LEU A 68 0.12 1.70 -12.33
C LEU A 68 0.28 3.12 -12.87
N TYR A 69 1.16 3.93 -12.25
CA TYR A 69 1.47 5.27 -12.70
C TYR A 69 2.13 5.27 -14.09
N ARG A 70 3.14 4.42 -14.31
CA ARG A 70 3.80 4.26 -15.61
C ARG A 70 2.84 3.77 -16.70
N GLN A 71 1.86 2.96 -16.35
CA GLN A 71 0.81 2.50 -17.26
C GLN A 71 -0.29 3.55 -17.49
N ARG A 72 -0.18 4.76 -16.90
CA ARG A 72 -1.20 5.81 -16.92
C ARG A 72 -2.57 5.33 -16.43
N ARG A 73 -2.58 4.34 -15.53
CA ARG A 73 -3.79 3.84 -14.86
C ARG A 73 -4.15 4.68 -13.64
N ILE A 74 -3.17 5.40 -13.10
CA ILE A 74 -3.33 6.43 -12.07
C ILE A 74 -2.48 7.63 -12.47
N ASP A 75 -2.97 8.82 -12.16
CA ASP A 75 -2.30 10.10 -12.42
C ASP A 75 -1.65 10.69 -11.17
N LEU A 76 -0.89 11.77 -11.35
CA LEU A 76 -0.26 12.52 -10.25
C LEU A 76 -1.27 13.00 -9.20
N ASN A 77 -2.50 13.31 -9.60
CA ASN A 77 -3.56 13.69 -8.65
C ASN A 77 -3.92 12.55 -7.71
N HIS A 78 -3.99 11.31 -8.22
CA HIS A 78 -4.18 10.12 -7.40
C HIS A 78 -3.00 9.96 -6.41
N GLY A 79 -1.76 10.09 -6.91
CA GLY A 79 -0.56 10.01 -6.07
C GLY A 79 -0.53 11.06 -4.94
N ARG A 80 -0.97 12.29 -5.21
CA ARG A 80 -1.07 13.37 -4.22
C ARG A 80 -2.09 13.04 -3.11
N VAL A 81 -3.27 12.56 -3.49
CA VAL A 81 -4.32 12.15 -2.54
C VAL A 81 -3.84 10.96 -1.72
N LEU A 82 -3.29 9.93 -2.37
CA LEU A 82 -2.73 8.75 -1.71
C LEU A 82 -1.66 9.11 -0.68
N ARG A 83 -0.80 10.07 -1.03
CA ARG A 83 0.24 10.55 -0.13
C ARG A 83 -0.34 11.28 1.07
N ARG A 84 -1.16 12.31 0.83
CA ARG A 84 -1.78 13.14 1.88
C ARG A 84 -2.55 12.30 2.89
N TRP A 85 -3.38 11.38 2.41
CA TRP A 85 -4.26 10.57 3.27
C TRP A 85 -3.54 9.35 3.86
N GLY A 86 -2.59 8.78 3.12
CA GLY A 86 -1.71 7.75 3.61
C GLY A 86 -0.82 8.20 4.76
N GLU A 87 -0.27 9.42 4.69
CA GLU A 87 0.51 10.02 5.79
C GLU A 87 -0.34 10.25 7.05
N ARG A 88 -1.63 10.54 6.87
CA ARG A 88 -2.59 10.70 7.97
C ARG A 88 -3.07 9.37 8.56
N GLY A 89 -2.85 8.26 7.86
CA GLY A 89 -3.34 6.94 8.27
C GLY A 89 -4.86 6.79 8.23
N VAL A 90 -5.58 7.67 7.52
CA VAL A 90 -7.05 7.65 7.43
C VAL A 90 -7.52 7.79 5.98
N SER A 91 -8.63 7.16 5.62
CA SER A 91 -9.26 7.34 4.31
C SER A 91 -10.10 8.63 4.28
N PRO A 92 -10.13 9.38 3.16
CA PRO A 92 -11.00 10.54 2.97
C PRO A 92 -12.48 10.18 3.13
N ASN A 93 -13.27 11.05 3.77
CA ASN A 93 -14.69 10.80 4.00
C ASN A 93 -15.56 11.47 2.91
N PRO A 94 -16.34 10.71 2.11
CA PRO A 94 -17.18 11.26 1.05
C PRO A 94 -18.34 12.14 1.54
N GLY A 95 -18.61 12.11 2.85
CA GLY A 95 -19.62 12.96 3.52
C GLY A 95 -19.24 14.44 3.55
N PHE A 96 -17.95 14.78 3.53
CA PHE A 96 -17.50 16.18 3.47
C PHE A 96 -17.35 16.63 2.02
N ALA A 97 -17.98 17.75 1.66
CA ALA A 97 -17.95 18.29 0.30
C ALA A 97 -16.53 18.61 -0.18
N THR A 98 -15.65 19.05 0.72
CA THR A 98 -14.23 19.34 0.47
C THR A 98 -13.40 18.08 0.22
N GLU A 99 -13.79 16.94 0.81
CA GLU A 99 -13.07 15.67 0.71
C GLU A 99 -13.66 14.74 -0.35
N ARG A 100 -14.82 15.06 -0.93
CA ARG A 100 -15.51 14.18 -1.88
C ARG A 100 -14.69 13.90 -3.15
N ALA A 101 -13.98 14.92 -3.65
CA ALA A 101 -13.08 14.75 -4.79
C ALA A 101 -11.88 13.85 -4.43
N ASP A 102 -11.27 14.09 -3.26
CA ASP A 102 -10.19 13.26 -2.72
C ASP A 102 -10.67 11.82 -2.48
N ALA A 103 -11.88 11.62 -1.95
CA ALA A 103 -12.48 10.30 -1.72
C ALA A 103 -12.70 9.52 -3.01
N THR A 104 -13.05 10.21 -4.10
CA THR A 104 -13.21 9.58 -5.41
C THR A 104 -11.87 9.11 -5.95
N LEU A 105 -10.85 9.98 -5.94
CA LEU A 105 -9.49 9.65 -6.40
C LEU A 105 -8.84 8.56 -5.54
N TRP A 106 -9.03 8.62 -4.22
CA TRP A 106 -8.55 7.61 -3.29
C TRP A 106 -9.16 6.25 -3.61
N ARG A 107 -10.49 6.17 -3.71
CA ARG A 107 -11.20 4.92 -4.00
C ARG A 107 -10.80 4.36 -5.36
N GLU A 108 -10.67 5.21 -6.38
CA GLU A 108 -10.20 4.77 -7.69
C GLU A 108 -8.79 4.18 -7.60
N ALA A 109 -7.87 4.85 -6.92
CA ALA A 109 -6.51 4.38 -6.76
C ALA A 109 -6.43 3.06 -5.97
N MET A 110 -7.20 2.93 -4.88
CA MET A 110 -7.26 1.71 -4.06
C MET A 110 -7.82 0.52 -4.86
N ASN A 111 -8.92 0.72 -5.59
CA ASN A 111 -9.49 -0.32 -6.46
C ASN A 111 -8.49 -0.78 -7.53
N ARG A 112 -7.70 0.15 -8.09
CA ARG A 112 -6.68 -0.17 -9.10
C ARG A 112 -5.46 -0.86 -8.50
N LEU A 113 -5.10 -0.54 -7.26
CA LEU A 113 -3.99 -1.14 -6.51
C LEU A 113 -4.33 -2.53 -5.97
N GLU A 114 -5.60 -2.78 -5.67
CA GLU A 114 -6.08 -4.04 -5.11
C GLU A 114 -5.78 -5.24 -6.01
N TRP A 115 -6.05 -5.14 -7.31
CA TRP A 115 -5.81 -6.26 -8.24
C TRP A 115 -4.32 -6.66 -8.35
N PRO A 116 -3.38 -5.72 -8.54
CA PRO A 116 -1.94 -6.01 -8.44
C PRO A 116 -1.51 -6.63 -7.11
N LEU A 117 -2.08 -6.19 -5.99
CA LEU A 117 -1.74 -6.72 -4.67
C LEU A 117 -2.29 -8.14 -4.47
N ARG A 118 -3.51 -8.42 -4.95
CA ARG A 118 -4.11 -9.76 -4.93
C ARG A 118 -3.31 -10.76 -5.77
N ILE A 119 -2.87 -10.37 -6.97
CA ILE A 119 -2.03 -11.23 -7.81
C ILE A 119 -0.71 -11.59 -7.13
N LYS A 120 -0.15 -10.65 -6.37
CA LYS A 120 1.08 -10.88 -5.60
C LYS A 120 0.84 -11.68 -4.30
N GLY A 121 -0.41 -12.02 -3.97
CA GLY A 121 -0.76 -12.68 -2.70
C GLY A 121 -0.61 -11.77 -1.47
N ILE A 122 -0.59 -10.45 -1.66
CA ILE A 122 -0.40 -9.47 -0.58
C ILE A 122 -1.72 -9.14 0.10
N VAL A 123 -2.81 -9.07 -0.67
CA VAL A 123 -4.16 -8.80 -0.18
C VAL A 123 -4.99 -10.04 -0.39
N ASP A 124 -5.81 -10.39 0.60
CA ASP A 124 -6.71 -11.53 0.51
C ASP A 124 -7.70 -11.28 -0.64
N GLY A 125 -7.86 -12.29 -1.49
CA GLY A 125 -8.74 -12.26 -2.66
C GLY A 125 -10.22 -12.24 -2.30
N GLY A 126 -10.56 -12.18 -1.01
CA GLY A 126 -11.93 -12.12 -0.50
C GLY A 126 -12.74 -11.06 -1.25
N PRO A 127 -13.94 -11.40 -1.76
CA PRO A 127 -14.65 -10.58 -2.73
C PRO A 127 -14.94 -9.18 -2.15
N LEU A 128 -14.60 -8.16 -2.94
CA LEU A 128 -15.07 -6.78 -2.78
C LEU A 128 -16.59 -6.79 -2.58
N GLY A 129 -17.06 -6.73 -1.33
CA GLY A 129 -18.49 -6.74 -1.08
C GLY A 129 -18.98 -7.20 0.29
N THR A 130 -18.29 -6.91 1.39
CA THR A 130 -19.01 -6.81 2.67
C THR A 130 -19.20 -5.35 3.01
N VAL A 131 -20.16 -4.74 2.32
CA VAL A 131 -20.98 -3.70 2.94
C VAL A 131 -21.47 -4.34 4.24
N SER A 132 -21.02 -3.84 5.39
CA SER A 132 -21.62 -4.20 6.68
C SER A 132 -23.08 -3.73 6.67
N ARG A 133 -23.93 -4.53 6.03
CA ARG A 133 -25.35 -4.58 6.32
C ARG A 133 -25.48 -5.28 7.65
N LEU A 134 -25.87 -4.49 8.65
CA LEU A 134 -26.81 -4.82 9.71
C LEU A 134 -26.70 -6.24 10.31
N ARG A 135 -26.39 -6.30 11.60
CA ARG A 135 -26.95 -7.34 12.45
C ARG A 135 -27.85 -6.74 13.54
N PRO A 136 -28.92 -7.46 13.92
CA PRO A 136 -30.11 -6.94 14.59
C PRO A 136 -29.92 -6.70 16.09
#